data_AF-A0A9X4I048-F1
#
_entry.id   AF-A0A9X4I048-F1
#
_cell.length_a   1.000
_cell.length_b   1.000
_cell.length_c   1.000
_cell.angle_alpha   90.00
_cell.angle_beta   90.00
_cell.angle_gamma   90.00
#
_symmetry.space_group_name_H-M   'P 1'
#
loop_
_entity.id
_entity.type
_entity.pdbx_description
1 polymer ?
#
loop_
_entity_poly.entity_id
_entity_poly.type
_entity_poly.pdbx_seq_one_letter_code
_entity_poly.pdbx_strand_id
1 'polypeptide(L)'
;MPELNLSKLHSDPHPLPHEATLANPNPIYYIDAREPGYAQTAFPNEDNPQQQTEVKYIQADPNVRITLEHTYPLGRRYRRNTQNSELLVFNVAPRALRADEQQKRVRIAPRECLLEVTINDAVFMVAAHTTQAIAIRLTDGNHHIVIAREVKRTVLIDMIGSGNRIETGAGIVHIDAHTGTHQIVVGSGPVLIDKGDAVVNVTGHRLLGRESSRVELYRDTENDARLARPVTAEHQALGNIGVRVTGSDPFRQAAQDALELLRKLPCGQALLAALDKKAGQSGTPISLIEASRHQFTTYTPSDHEEDEDEGHFIIDENQSSWGYSGGTLAYNPGWSTAAQLPLLDLYRCLCQGWNSMSGTVFPGQTEVQGKNGAYPVDNLLLQSIGLPTDCRFTFGGSTALNTNPPAFTENGLRQALQLELRTQP
;
A
#
# COMPACT_ATOMS: atom_id res chain seq x y z
N MET A 1 -11.32 7.20 -4.58
CA MET A 1 -10.56 8.42 -4.24
C MET A 1 -9.10 8.03 -4.12
N PRO A 2 -8.14 8.75 -4.72
CA PRO A 2 -6.74 8.36 -4.58
C PRO A 2 -6.29 8.59 -3.13
N GLU A 3 -5.57 7.62 -2.58
CA GLU A 3 -4.76 7.80 -1.37
C GLU A 3 -3.38 8.34 -1.78
N LEU A 4 -2.68 9.01 -0.88
CA LEU A 4 -1.34 9.52 -1.16
C LEU A 4 -0.29 8.41 -1.00
N ASN A 5 0.69 8.40 -1.91
CA ASN A 5 1.80 7.45 -1.82
C ASN A 5 2.59 7.70 -0.53
N LEU A 6 2.77 6.66 0.28
CA LEU A 6 3.64 6.71 1.45
C LEU A 6 5.01 6.08 1.18
N SER A 7 5.21 5.48 0.00
CA SER A 7 6.36 4.62 -0.29
C SER A 7 7.69 5.34 -0.48
N LYS A 8 7.72 6.67 -0.27
CA LYS A 8 8.97 7.42 -0.09
C LYS A 8 8.75 8.47 0.96
N LEU A 9 9.30 8.20 2.14
CA LEU A 9 9.54 9.23 3.12
C LEU A 9 10.47 10.28 2.49
N HIS A 10 10.21 11.58 2.71
CA HIS A 10 11.15 12.62 2.29
C HIS A 10 12.53 12.28 2.89
N SER A 11 13.52 12.09 2.02
CA SER A 11 14.82 11.48 2.36
C SER A 11 15.68 12.33 3.29
N ASP A 12 15.39 13.64 3.38
CA ASP A 12 16.14 14.56 4.23
C ASP A 12 15.31 15.02 5.43
N PRO A 13 15.84 14.91 6.66
CA PRO A 13 15.18 15.48 7.83
C PRO A 13 15.06 17.00 7.68
N HIS A 14 13.83 17.55 7.74
CA HIS A 14 13.58 18.99 7.55
C HIS A 14 14.45 19.85 8.49
N PRO A 15 14.90 21.07 8.13
CA PRO A 15 15.74 21.88 9.02
C PRO A 15 15.01 22.27 10.32
N LEU A 16 15.72 22.26 11.47
CA LEU A 16 15.16 22.64 12.77
C LEU A 16 14.69 24.11 12.77
N PRO A 17 13.53 24.42 13.38
CA PRO A 17 13.28 25.76 13.92
C PRO A 17 14.27 26.00 15.08
N HIS A 18 14.75 27.24 15.25
CA HIS A 18 15.81 27.60 16.19
C HIS A 18 15.66 27.04 17.63
N GLU A 19 16.80 26.63 18.20
CA GLU A 19 17.08 26.12 19.56
C GLU A 19 15.90 25.56 20.37
N ALA A 20 15.75 24.23 20.37
CA ALA A 20 14.94 23.50 21.34
C ALA A 20 15.86 22.73 22.30
N THR A 21 15.95 23.20 23.55
CA THR A 21 16.57 22.47 24.66
C THR A 21 15.49 22.10 25.67
N LEU A 22 15.16 20.81 25.79
CA LEU A 22 14.46 20.27 26.95
C LEU A 22 15.09 18.92 27.32
N ALA A 23 15.95 18.94 28.35
CA ALA A 23 16.61 17.78 28.91
C ALA A 23 15.74 17.15 30.00
N ASN A 24 15.03 16.07 29.66
CA ASN A 24 14.53 15.09 30.63
C ASN A 24 15.34 13.80 30.42
N PRO A 25 15.96 13.21 31.45
CA PRO A 25 16.76 12.00 31.30
C PRO A 25 15.94 10.73 31.05
N ASN A 26 14.65 10.68 31.44
CA ASN A 26 13.74 9.54 31.19
C ASN A 26 12.29 10.04 30.95
N PRO A 27 12.01 10.75 29.86
CA PRO A 27 10.69 11.27 29.60
C PRO A 27 9.73 10.18 29.13
N ILE A 28 8.49 10.25 29.65
CA ILE A 28 7.32 9.64 29.00
C ILE A 28 6.58 10.80 28.32
N TYR A 29 6.57 10.79 27.00
CA TYR A 29 5.82 11.77 26.21
C TYR A 29 4.48 11.18 25.78
N TYR A 30 3.40 11.92 25.96
CA TYR A 30 2.12 11.60 25.34
C TYR A 30 2.02 12.35 24.01
N ILE A 31 1.65 11.66 22.94
CA ILE A 31 1.56 12.21 21.60
C ILE A 31 0.13 12.04 21.09
N ASP A 32 -0.60 13.16 21.05
CA ASP A 32 -1.88 13.31 20.38
C ASP A 32 -1.75 14.39 19.29
N ALA A 33 -2.19 14.09 18.06
CA ALA A 33 -2.12 15.00 16.92
C ALA A 33 -2.89 16.32 17.16
N ARG A 34 -3.82 16.32 18.12
CA ARG A 34 -4.61 17.47 18.55
C ARG A 34 -3.83 18.46 19.43
N GLU A 35 -2.68 18.09 19.97
CA GLU A 35 -1.89 18.99 20.82
C GLU A 35 -1.23 20.11 20.00
N PRO A 36 -1.14 21.35 20.48
CA PRO A 36 -0.43 22.41 19.77
C PRO A 36 1.04 22.04 19.55
N GLY A 37 1.55 22.23 18.32
CA GLY A 37 2.97 22.03 18.00
C GLY A 37 3.74 23.36 18.01
N TYR A 38 5.06 23.30 18.13
CA TYR A 38 5.89 24.51 18.29
C TYR A 38 6.22 25.23 16.98
N ALA A 39 6.17 24.55 15.84
CA ALA A 39 6.36 25.14 14.52
C ALA A 39 5.67 24.31 13.44
N GLN A 40 5.11 25.00 12.44
CA GLN A 40 4.47 24.43 11.26
C GLN A 40 5.18 25.00 10.02
N THR A 41 5.68 24.13 9.14
CA THR A 41 6.33 24.55 7.91
C THR A 41 5.83 23.71 6.76
N ALA A 42 5.57 24.33 5.62
CA ALA A 42 5.07 23.64 4.45
C ALA A 42 6.16 23.57 3.37
N PHE A 43 6.38 22.37 2.85
CA PHE A 43 7.39 22.09 1.85
C PHE A 43 6.70 21.64 0.54
N PRO A 44 7.12 22.16 -0.62
CA PRO A 44 6.75 21.54 -1.88
C PRO A 44 7.35 20.14 -1.93
N ASN A 45 6.57 19.14 -2.34
CA ASN A 45 7.13 17.82 -2.59
C ASN A 45 7.87 17.87 -3.94
N GLU A 46 9.19 17.77 -3.92
CA GLU A 46 10.01 17.83 -5.14
C GLU A 46 9.73 16.65 -6.08
N ASP A 47 9.47 15.47 -5.51
CA ASP A 47 9.09 14.29 -6.26
C ASP A 47 7.66 14.39 -6.79
N ASN A 48 6.78 15.14 -6.11
CA ASN A 48 5.43 15.37 -6.58
C ASN A 48 5.03 16.85 -6.47
N PRO A 49 5.30 17.67 -7.50
CA PRO A 49 5.02 19.11 -7.48
C PRO A 49 3.54 19.47 -7.29
N GLN A 50 2.64 18.49 -7.47
CA GLN A 50 1.21 18.63 -7.21
C GLN A 50 0.83 18.26 -5.77
N GLN A 51 1.80 18.07 -4.89
CA GLN A 51 1.60 17.77 -3.48
C GLN A 51 2.39 18.76 -2.62
N GLN A 52 1.86 19.01 -1.43
CA GLN A 52 2.51 19.79 -0.40
C GLN A 52 2.50 18.98 0.89
N THR A 53 3.64 18.97 1.58
CA THR A 53 3.78 18.34 2.89
C THR A 53 3.92 19.42 3.95
N GLU A 54 2.98 19.42 4.88
CA GLU A 54 3.03 20.24 6.08
C GLU A 54 3.67 19.43 7.21
N VAL A 55 4.65 20.03 7.88
CA VAL A 55 5.41 19.38 8.95
C VAL A 55 5.18 20.15 10.23
N LYS A 56 4.70 19.44 11.24
CA LYS A 56 4.51 19.94 12.60
C LYS A 56 5.51 19.27 13.54
N TYR A 57 6.31 20.09 14.23
CA TYR A 57 7.30 19.60 15.19
C TYR A 57 6.63 19.28 16.52
N ILE A 58 6.82 18.05 17.00
CA ILE A 58 6.30 17.59 18.30
C ILE A 58 7.41 17.62 19.35
N GLN A 59 8.54 16.97 19.08
CA GLN A 59 9.65 16.82 20.02
C GLN A 59 10.99 16.75 19.27
N ALA A 60 12.04 17.31 19.86
CA ALA A 60 13.41 17.11 19.39
C ALA A 60 14.36 17.05 20.59
N ASP A 61 15.12 15.97 20.69
CA ASP A 61 16.18 15.78 21.67
C ASP A 61 17.40 15.10 21.01
N PRO A 62 18.50 14.86 21.75
CA PRO A 62 19.70 14.24 21.17
C PRO A 62 19.53 12.81 20.65
N ASN A 63 18.46 12.10 21.02
CA ASN A 63 18.20 10.71 20.60
C ASN A 63 17.20 10.64 19.45
N VAL A 64 16.19 11.50 19.44
CA VAL A 64 15.11 11.44 18.46
C VAL A 64 14.53 12.81 18.16
N ARG A 65 14.09 12.96 16.93
CA ARG A 65 13.21 14.04 16.51
C ARG A 65 11.90 13.49 15.97
N ILE A 66 10.80 14.02 16.49
CA ILE A 66 9.44 13.60 16.18
C ILE A 66 8.70 14.70 15.45
N THR A 67 8.20 14.37 14.27
CA THR A 67 7.38 15.25 13.43
C THR A 67 6.06 14.57 13.08
N LEU A 68 5.01 15.37 12.96
CA LEU A 68 3.76 14.98 12.32
C LEU A 68 3.79 15.55 10.91
N GLU A 69 3.81 14.68 9.90
CA GLU A 69 3.87 15.05 8.49
C GLU A 69 2.51 14.81 7.83
N HIS A 70 1.92 15.89 7.32
CA HIS A 70 0.63 15.89 6.62
C HIS A 70 0.85 16.21 5.15
N THR A 71 0.66 15.23 4.27
CA THR A 71 0.72 15.49 2.82
C THR A 71 -0.69 15.65 2.27
N TYR A 72 -0.86 16.62 1.38
CA TYR A 72 -2.12 16.88 0.68
C TYR A 72 -1.86 17.37 -0.75
N PRO A 73 -2.80 17.12 -1.69
CA PRO A 73 -2.66 17.58 -3.06
C PRO A 73 -2.88 19.10 -3.18
N LEU A 74 -2.18 19.71 -4.14
CA LEU A 74 -2.31 21.10 -4.55
C LEU A 74 -3.36 21.23 -5.68
N GLY A 75 -4.25 22.22 -5.54
CA GLY A 75 -5.30 22.54 -6.53
C GLY A 75 -6.74 22.27 -6.05
N ARG A 76 -7.67 23.19 -6.37
CA ARG A 76 -9.07 23.14 -5.90
C ARG A 76 -9.83 21.88 -6.33
N ARG A 77 -9.49 21.28 -7.48
CA ARG A 77 -10.11 20.02 -7.97
C ARG A 77 -9.72 18.79 -7.13
N TYR A 78 -8.51 18.76 -6.58
CA TYR A 78 -7.97 17.58 -5.88
C TYR A 78 -8.25 17.61 -4.37
N ARG A 79 -8.39 18.79 -3.75
CA ARG A 79 -8.62 18.91 -2.30
C ARG A 79 -9.91 18.26 -1.77
N ARG A 80 -10.93 18.04 -2.60
CA ARG A 80 -12.21 17.44 -2.15
C ARG A 80 -12.23 15.92 -2.18
N ASN A 81 -11.38 15.30 -3.01
CA ASN A 81 -11.55 13.89 -3.40
C ASN A 81 -10.31 13.01 -3.17
N THR A 82 -9.29 13.50 -2.45
CA THR A 82 -8.04 12.77 -2.21
C THR A 82 -7.81 12.70 -0.71
N GLN A 83 -7.52 11.52 -0.18
CA GLN A 83 -7.23 11.41 1.25
C GLN A 83 -5.86 12.03 1.53
N ASN A 84 -5.80 12.93 2.50
CA ASN A 84 -4.53 13.40 3.06
C ASN A 84 -3.82 12.21 3.70
N SER A 85 -2.50 12.19 3.65
CA SER A 85 -1.69 11.28 4.46
C SER A 85 -1.21 11.98 5.70
N GLU A 86 -1.21 11.24 6.79
CA GLU A 86 -0.78 11.72 8.11
C GLU A 86 0.16 10.67 8.71
N LEU A 87 1.42 11.08 8.90
CA LEU A 87 2.51 10.24 9.38
C LEU A 87 3.07 10.79 10.68
N LEU A 88 3.27 9.92 11.68
CA LEU A 88 4.07 10.26 12.86
C LEU A 88 5.48 9.74 12.63
N VAL A 89 6.41 10.65 12.38
CA VAL A 89 7.77 10.33 11.98
C VAL A 89 8.71 10.46 13.16
N PHE A 90 9.38 9.36 13.49
CA PHE A 90 10.49 9.32 14.45
C PHE A 90 11.81 9.25 13.68
N ASN A 91 12.51 10.37 13.61
CA ASN A 91 13.86 10.46 13.09
C ASN A 91 14.83 10.09 14.21
N VAL A 92 15.39 8.88 14.15
CA VAL A 92 16.35 8.41 15.15
C VAL A 92 17.70 9.06 14.86
N ALA A 93 18.22 9.80 15.84
CA ALA A 93 19.44 10.58 15.67
C ALA A 93 20.68 9.66 15.59
N PRO A 94 21.71 10.05 14.80
CA PRO A 94 23.01 9.41 14.87
C PRO A 94 23.58 9.57 16.28
N ARG A 95 24.06 8.47 16.87
CA ARG A 95 24.77 8.48 18.15
C ARG A 95 25.78 7.35 18.19
N ALA A 96 26.85 7.55 18.95
CA ALA A 96 27.75 6.45 19.27
C ALA A 96 27.04 5.44 20.18
N LEU A 97 27.36 4.16 20.00
CA LEU A 97 27.00 3.12 20.96
C LEU A 97 27.75 3.36 22.28
N ARG A 98 27.09 3.12 23.40
CA ARG A 98 27.77 3.08 24.71
C ARG A 98 28.66 1.83 24.79
N ALA A 99 29.63 1.81 25.70
CA ALA A 99 30.61 0.72 25.81
C ALA A 99 29.97 -0.66 26.05
N ASP A 100 28.78 -0.69 26.65
CA ASP A 100 27.97 -1.87 26.96
C ASP A 100 26.84 -2.12 25.94
N GLU A 101 26.66 -1.23 24.96
CA GLU A 101 25.55 -1.28 24.01
C GLU A 101 26.01 -1.87 22.66
N GLN A 102 25.37 -2.94 22.23
CA GLN A 102 25.69 -3.57 20.94
C GLN A 102 24.89 -2.97 19.78
N GLN A 103 23.68 -2.46 20.05
CA GLN A 103 22.77 -1.89 19.05
C GLN A 103 21.90 -0.82 19.68
N LYS A 104 21.56 0.21 18.91
CA LYS A 104 20.55 1.22 19.29
C LYS A 104 19.18 0.58 19.19
N ARG A 105 18.27 0.87 20.11
CA ARG A 105 17.02 0.10 20.23
C ARG A 105 15.82 0.94 19.87
N VAL A 106 14.94 0.39 19.04
CA VAL A 106 13.60 0.91 18.82
C VAL A 106 12.61 -0.21 19.09
N ARG A 107 11.58 0.04 19.90
CA ARG A 107 10.51 -0.92 20.16
C ARG A 107 9.17 -0.25 19.95
N ILE A 108 8.27 -0.93 19.25
CA ILE A 108 6.88 -0.51 19.08
C ILE A 108 6.00 -1.62 19.65
N ALA A 109 5.18 -1.32 20.65
CA ALA A 109 4.33 -2.30 21.32
C ALA A 109 2.97 -1.70 21.71
N PRO A 110 1.88 -2.50 21.73
CA PRO A 110 0.64 -2.03 22.32
C PRO A 110 0.83 -1.83 23.84
N ARG A 111 0.22 -0.77 24.37
CA ARG A 111 0.11 -0.53 25.81
C ARG A 111 -1.28 -0.03 26.12
N GLU A 112 -2.10 -0.90 26.70
CA GLU A 112 -3.53 -0.64 26.92
C GLU A 112 -4.24 -0.20 25.63
N CYS A 113 -4.74 1.04 25.57
CA CYS A 113 -5.39 1.63 24.38
C CYS A 113 -4.45 2.52 23.55
N LEU A 114 -3.15 2.53 23.87
CA LEU A 114 -2.12 3.33 23.22
C LEU A 114 -1.09 2.43 22.53
N LEU A 115 -0.25 3.06 21.73
CA LEU A 115 0.96 2.44 21.20
C LEU A 115 2.17 3.04 21.88
N GLU A 116 2.97 2.21 22.55
CA GLU A 116 4.24 2.61 23.13
C GLU A 116 5.34 2.48 22.06
N VAL A 117 6.01 3.59 21.77
CA VAL A 117 7.24 3.64 20.98
C VAL A 117 8.38 3.96 21.92
N THR A 118 9.33 3.05 22.07
CA THR A 118 10.55 3.26 22.87
C THR A 118 11.72 3.44 21.93
N ILE A 119 12.49 4.51 22.10
CA ILE A 119 13.72 4.76 21.35
C ILE A 119 14.85 4.92 22.36
N ASN A 120 15.72 3.93 22.39
CA ASN A 120 16.78 3.75 23.39
C ASN A 120 16.19 3.70 24.80
N ASP A 121 16.29 4.81 25.54
CA ASP A 121 15.80 4.94 26.91
C ASP A 121 14.55 5.84 27.00
N ALA A 122 14.14 6.50 25.89
CA ALA A 122 13.00 7.41 25.85
C ALA A 122 11.71 6.69 25.44
N VAL A 123 10.60 7.01 26.10
CA VAL A 123 9.31 6.36 25.90
C VAL A 123 8.27 7.36 25.39
N PHE A 124 7.56 7.00 24.33
CA PHE A 124 6.55 7.80 23.67
C PHE A 124 5.23 7.02 23.61
N MET A 125 4.17 7.58 24.20
CA MET A 125 2.82 7.04 24.17
C MET A 125 2.02 7.70 23.05
N VAL A 126 1.76 6.95 21.99
CA VAL A 126 1.02 7.43 20.82
C VAL A 126 -0.44 7.03 20.94
N ALA A 127 -1.35 8.00 20.86
CA ALA A 127 -2.78 7.71 20.86
C ALA A 127 -3.24 6.95 19.62
N ALA A 128 -4.24 6.09 19.78
CA ALA A 128 -4.71 5.22 18.70
C ALA A 128 -5.27 5.98 17.47
N HIS A 129 -5.70 7.23 17.65
CA HIS A 129 -6.22 8.08 16.57
C HIS A 129 -5.20 9.03 15.96
N THR A 130 -3.95 9.03 16.44
CA THR A 130 -2.98 10.10 16.12
C THR A 130 -2.63 10.17 14.64
N THR A 131 -2.49 9.04 13.92
CA THR A 131 -2.06 9.04 12.51
C THR A 131 -2.55 7.82 11.71
N GLN A 132 -2.38 7.86 10.38
CA GLN A 132 -2.59 6.69 9.52
C GLN A 132 -1.47 5.65 9.67
N ALA A 133 -0.22 6.11 9.72
CA ALA A 133 0.95 5.26 9.90
C ALA A 133 2.02 5.91 10.80
N ILE A 134 2.95 5.08 11.26
CA ILE A 134 4.16 5.51 11.98
C ILE A 134 5.34 5.33 11.04
N ALA A 135 6.26 6.29 11.00
CA ALA A 135 7.49 6.18 10.25
C ALA A 135 8.69 6.22 11.18
N ILE A 136 9.65 5.32 10.97
CA ILE A 136 10.94 5.31 11.65
C ILE A 136 12.01 5.60 10.60
N ARG A 137 12.73 6.73 10.74
CA ARG A 137 13.87 7.06 9.88
C ARG A 137 15.17 6.79 10.63
N LEU A 138 16.00 5.90 10.10
CA LEU A 138 17.30 5.54 10.64
C LEU A 138 18.38 6.21 9.78
N THR A 139 19.11 7.16 10.38
CA THR A 139 20.12 7.96 9.69
C THR A 139 21.54 7.37 9.77
N ASP A 140 21.70 6.21 10.38
CA ASP A 140 22.93 5.42 10.41
C ASP A 140 22.64 3.93 10.71
N GLY A 141 23.68 3.11 10.89
CA GLY A 141 23.57 1.67 11.09
C GLY A 141 23.47 1.21 12.54
N ASN A 142 23.48 -0.12 12.73
CA ASN A 142 23.46 -0.83 14.02
C ASN A 142 22.23 -0.54 14.91
N HIS A 143 21.05 -0.42 14.29
CA HIS A 143 19.78 -0.36 15.01
C HIS A 143 19.14 -1.74 15.15
N HIS A 144 18.46 -1.98 16.27
CA HIS A 144 17.56 -3.12 16.48
C HIS A 144 16.14 -2.59 16.66
N ILE A 145 15.30 -2.80 15.66
CA ILE A 145 13.89 -2.45 15.68
C ILE A 145 13.07 -3.71 16.00
N VAL A 146 12.19 -3.62 17.00
CA VAL A 146 11.24 -4.68 17.33
C VAL A 146 9.83 -4.10 17.34
N ILE A 147 9.03 -4.49 16.35
CA ILE A 147 7.59 -4.24 16.30
C ILE A 147 6.90 -5.47 16.88
N ALA A 148 6.20 -5.31 18.01
CA ALA A 148 5.54 -6.43 18.67
C ALA A 148 4.51 -7.09 17.74
N ARG A 149 4.36 -8.42 17.86
CA ARG A 149 3.49 -9.24 16.99
C ARG A 149 2.03 -8.78 16.97
N GLU A 150 1.55 -8.15 18.03
CA GLU A 150 0.18 -7.65 18.15
C GLU A 150 -0.03 -6.29 17.47
N VAL A 151 1.04 -5.59 17.08
CA VAL A 151 0.94 -4.28 16.43
C VAL A 151 0.42 -4.45 15.01
N LYS A 152 -0.82 -4.00 14.80
CA LYS A 152 -1.49 -3.95 13.49
C LYS A 152 -1.31 -2.63 12.75
N ARG A 153 -0.81 -1.60 13.44
CA ARG A 153 -0.57 -0.29 12.86
C ARG A 153 0.46 -0.41 11.73
N THR A 154 0.23 0.28 10.63
CA THR A 154 1.20 0.34 9.54
C THR A 154 2.44 1.11 9.95
N VAL A 155 3.61 0.52 9.68
CA VAL A 155 4.91 1.10 10.00
C VAL A 155 5.73 1.24 8.72
N LEU A 156 6.28 2.42 8.50
CA LEU A 156 7.24 2.71 7.45
C LEU A 156 8.63 2.77 8.08
N ILE A 157 9.62 2.15 7.47
CA ILE A 157 11.00 2.19 7.93
C ILE A 157 11.86 2.63 6.76
N ASP A 158 12.50 3.78 6.90
CA ASP A 158 13.54 4.25 6.01
C ASP A 158 14.87 4.07 6.75
N MET A 159 15.81 3.36 6.14
CA MET A 159 17.07 3.05 6.76
C MET A 159 18.25 3.15 5.80
N ILE A 160 19.36 3.66 6.34
CA ILE A 160 20.68 3.63 5.70
C ILE A 160 21.69 2.94 6.63
N GLY A 161 22.95 2.85 6.19
CA GLY A 161 24.03 2.25 6.98
C GLY A 161 24.03 0.72 6.93
N SER A 162 24.66 0.05 7.88
CA SER A 162 24.72 -1.43 7.92
C SER A 162 24.54 -1.94 9.35
N GLY A 163 24.18 -3.22 9.48
CA GLY A 163 23.99 -3.88 10.77
C GLY A 163 22.62 -3.64 11.40
N ASN A 164 21.65 -3.11 10.65
CA ASN A 164 20.29 -2.96 11.16
C ASN A 164 19.61 -4.34 11.23
N ARG A 165 18.93 -4.58 12.34
CA ARG A 165 18.10 -5.77 12.58
C ARG A 165 16.67 -5.34 12.83
N ILE A 166 15.72 -5.90 12.09
CA ILE A 166 14.30 -5.53 12.17
C ILE A 166 13.47 -6.79 12.43
N GLU A 167 12.56 -6.72 13.40
CA GLU A 167 11.55 -7.74 13.67
C GLU A 167 10.16 -7.09 13.50
N THR A 168 9.35 -7.59 12.56
CA THR A 168 8.06 -6.95 12.20
C THR A 168 6.86 -7.59 12.90
N GLY A 169 5.76 -6.81 13.00
CA GLY A 169 4.52 -7.21 13.68
C GLY A 169 3.45 -7.80 12.76
N ALA A 170 2.17 -7.61 13.13
CA ALA A 170 1.02 -8.06 12.35
C ALA A 170 0.51 -7.04 11.33
N GLY A 171 0.89 -5.76 11.46
CA GLY A 171 0.53 -4.69 10.53
C GLY A 171 1.32 -4.75 9.22
N ILE A 172 0.89 -3.94 8.25
CA ILE A 172 1.67 -3.72 7.02
C ILE A 172 2.98 -3.02 7.41
N VAL A 173 4.12 -3.47 6.88
CA VAL A 173 5.39 -2.77 7.02
C VAL A 173 5.96 -2.46 5.64
N HIS A 174 6.37 -1.21 5.43
CA HIS A 174 7.16 -0.84 4.26
C HIS A 174 8.59 -0.52 4.69
N ILE A 175 9.57 -1.06 3.98
CA ILE A 175 10.98 -0.88 4.30
C ILE A 175 11.73 -0.38 3.07
N ASP A 176 12.25 0.83 3.15
CA ASP A 176 13.19 1.41 2.20
C ASP A 176 14.60 1.21 2.77
N ALA A 177 15.32 0.21 2.25
CA ALA A 177 16.59 -0.22 2.84
C ALA A 177 17.82 0.56 2.33
N HIS A 178 17.66 1.30 1.23
CA HIS A 178 18.65 2.11 0.53
C HIS A 178 20.03 1.47 0.30
N THR A 179 20.87 1.34 1.33
CA THR A 179 22.26 0.86 1.22
C THR A 179 22.63 -0.07 2.38
N GLY A 180 23.74 -0.81 2.22
CA GLY A 180 24.38 -1.59 3.28
C GLY A 180 23.83 -2.99 3.49
N THR A 181 24.08 -3.61 4.65
CA THR A 181 23.66 -4.99 4.93
C THR A 181 22.79 -5.09 6.18
N HIS A 182 21.61 -5.70 6.03
CA HIS A 182 20.57 -5.73 7.06
C HIS A 182 20.01 -7.14 7.28
N GLN A 183 19.41 -7.34 8.45
CA GLN A 183 18.69 -8.57 8.81
C GLN A 183 17.24 -8.23 9.15
N ILE A 184 16.30 -8.96 8.56
CA ILE A 184 14.87 -8.74 8.78
C ILE A 184 14.22 -10.07 9.12
N VAL A 185 13.52 -10.13 10.24
CA VAL A 185 12.66 -11.24 10.62
C VAL A 185 11.22 -10.76 10.47
N VAL A 186 10.50 -11.41 9.57
CA VAL A 186 9.15 -11.00 9.19
C VAL A 186 8.14 -11.67 10.10
N GLY A 187 7.18 -10.91 10.61
CA GLY A 187 6.04 -11.41 11.37
C GLY A 187 4.86 -11.82 10.50
N SER A 188 3.68 -11.90 11.10
CA SER A 188 2.44 -12.30 10.41
C SER A 188 1.89 -11.22 9.47
N GLY A 189 2.35 -9.98 9.59
CA GLY A 189 1.98 -8.89 8.71
C GLY A 189 2.77 -8.89 7.40
N PRO A 190 2.19 -8.41 6.28
CA PRO A 190 2.93 -8.29 5.02
C PRO A 190 4.01 -7.21 5.12
N VAL A 191 5.21 -7.52 4.62
CA VAL A 191 6.37 -6.62 4.60
C VAL A 191 6.82 -6.40 3.16
N LEU A 192 6.63 -5.19 2.66
CA LEU A 192 7.13 -4.77 1.35
C LEU A 192 8.51 -4.13 1.55
N ILE A 193 9.53 -4.63 0.84
CA ILE A 193 10.91 -4.17 0.97
C ILE A 193 11.38 -3.65 -0.38
N ASP A 194 11.71 -2.35 -0.48
CA ASP A 194 12.59 -1.83 -1.55
C ASP A 194 14.03 -1.93 -1.05
N LYS A 195 14.80 -2.83 -1.66
CA LYS A 195 16.19 -3.07 -1.26
C LYS A 195 17.12 -1.93 -1.64
N GLY A 196 16.78 -1.10 -2.63
CA GLY A 196 17.74 -0.17 -3.23
C GLY A 196 19.01 -0.91 -3.66
N ASP A 197 20.16 -0.46 -3.14
CA ASP A 197 21.47 -1.09 -3.31
C ASP A 197 21.90 -1.93 -2.07
N ALA A 198 21.00 -2.15 -1.12
CA ALA A 198 21.25 -2.91 0.09
C ALA A 198 21.20 -4.44 -0.13
N VAL A 199 21.97 -5.16 0.69
CA VAL A 199 21.86 -6.61 0.88
C VAL A 199 20.95 -6.85 2.08
N VAL A 200 19.77 -7.42 1.85
CA VAL A 200 18.77 -7.64 2.89
C VAL A 200 18.57 -9.14 3.10
N ASN A 201 18.97 -9.64 4.26
CA ASN A 201 18.77 -11.03 4.65
C ASN A 201 17.44 -11.17 5.37
N VAL A 202 16.46 -11.82 4.72
CA VAL A 202 15.09 -11.93 5.25
C VAL A 202 14.80 -13.34 5.74
N THR A 203 14.29 -13.44 6.98
CA THR A 203 13.69 -14.65 7.53
C THR A 203 12.17 -14.53 7.45
N GLY A 204 11.54 -15.41 6.67
CA GLY A 204 10.10 -15.43 6.39
C GLY A 204 9.83 -16.00 5.00
N HIS A 205 8.58 -16.04 4.57
CA HIS A 205 8.22 -16.54 3.24
C HIS A 205 8.11 -15.39 2.22
N ARG A 206 8.88 -15.49 1.13
CA ARG A 206 8.75 -14.58 -0.02
C ARG A 206 7.47 -14.90 -0.78
N LEU A 207 6.55 -13.94 -0.85
CA LEU A 207 5.30 -14.06 -1.58
C LEU A 207 5.37 -13.46 -2.98
N LEU A 208 6.11 -12.35 -3.14
CA LEU A 208 6.28 -11.65 -4.41
C LEU A 208 7.74 -11.26 -4.60
N GLY A 209 8.19 -11.36 -5.85
CA GLY A 209 9.57 -11.07 -6.24
C GLY A 209 10.47 -12.29 -6.20
N ARG A 210 11.72 -12.09 -6.63
CA ARG A 210 12.81 -13.05 -6.70
C ARG A 210 14.01 -12.44 -6.01
N GLU A 211 15.06 -13.21 -5.75
CA GLU A 211 16.24 -12.71 -5.03
C GLU A 211 16.92 -11.51 -5.70
N SER A 212 16.81 -11.40 -7.03
CA SER A 212 17.30 -10.28 -7.82
C SER A 212 16.31 -9.11 -7.94
N SER A 213 15.07 -9.26 -7.49
CA SER A 213 14.05 -8.21 -7.58
C SER A 213 14.40 -7.06 -6.65
N ARG A 214 14.20 -5.82 -7.09
CA ARG A 214 14.41 -4.63 -6.26
C ARG A 214 13.40 -4.56 -5.12
N VAL A 215 12.13 -4.80 -5.46
CA VAL A 215 11.01 -4.79 -4.52
C VAL A 215 10.52 -6.22 -4.30
N GLU A 216 10.36 -6.62 -3.04
CA GLU A 216 9.93 -7.95 -2.63
C GLU A 216 8.86 -7.87 -1.54
N LEU A 217 7.91 -8.81 -1.54
CA LEU A 217 6.89 -8.94 -0.49
C LEU A 217 7.15 -10.20 0.32
N TYR A 218 7.20 -10.06 1.64
CA TYR A 218 7.35 -11.17 2.58
C TYR A 218 6.21 -11.22 3.57
N ARG A 219 5.99 -12.41 4.13
CA ARG A 219 5.14 -12.63 5.29
C ARG A 219 5.49 -13.96 5.96
N ASP A 220 5.21 -14.10 7.25
CA ASP A 220 5.40 -15.37 7.97
C ASP A 220 4.10 -15.83 8.65
N THR A 221 3.19 -16.41 7.86
CA THR A 221 2.00 -17.12 8.35
C THR A 221 2.02 -18.59 7.92
N GLU A 222 1.24 -19.43 8.62
CA GLU A 222 1.18 -20.88 8.39
C GLU A 222 0.93 -21.27 6.92
N ASN A 223 0.14 -20.46 6.19
CA ASN A 223 -0.23 -20.74 4.80
C ASN A 223 0.78 -20.22 3.76
N ASP A 224 1.78 -19.42 4.16
CA ASP A 224 2.67 -18.76 3.20
C ASP A 224 3.71 -19.71 2.61
N ALA A 225 4.09 -20.77 3.34
CA ALA A 225 4.92 -21.84 2.80
C ALA A 225 4.31 -22.48 1.54
N ARG A 226 2.97 -22.50 1.42
CA ARG A 226 2.28 -22.96 0.20
C ARG A 226 2.41 -21.94 -0.94
N LEU A 227 2.28 -20.65 -0.64
CA LEU A 227 2.37 -19.57 -1.63
C LEU A 227 3.80 -19.35 -2.16
N ALA A 228 4.81 -19.72 -1.37
CA ALA A 228 6.21 -19.71 -1.80
C ALA A 228 6.55 -20.82 -2.83
N ARG A 229 5.68 -21.83 -3.00
CA ARG A 229 5.92 -22.91 -3.98
C ARG A 229 5.69 -22.43 -5.42
N PRO A 230 6.27 -23.11 -6.42
CA PRO A 230 5.97 -22.86 -7.82
C PRO A 230 4.47 -23.03 -8.15
N VAL A 231 4.00 -22.29 -9.16
CA VAL A 231 2.64 -22.45 -9.70
C VAL A 231 2.46 -23.85 -10.28
N THR A 232 1.33 -24.50 -9.96
CA THR A 232 0.97 -25.83 -10.50
C THR A 232 0.77 -25.77 -12.01
N ALA A 233 1.11 -26.85 -12.73
CA ALA A 233 1.05 -26.89 -14.20
C ALA A 233 -0.30 -26.45 -14.78
N GLU A 234 -1.41 -26.83 -14.14
CA GLU A 234 -2.77 -26.44 -14.51
C GLU A 234 -3.00 -24.92 -14.55
N HIS A 235 -2.32 -24.16 -13.69
CA HIS A 235 -2.53 -22.72 -13.53
C HIS A 235 -1.46 -21.86 -14.20
N GLN A 236 -0.41 -22.46 -14.77
CA GLN A 236 0.73 -21.73 -15.37
C GLN A 236 0.31 -20.83 -16.53
N ALA A 237 -0.69 -21.25 -17.31
CA ALA A 237 -1.15 -20.53 -18.49
C ALA A 237 -2.15 -19.41 -18.19
N LEU A 238 -2.72 -19.35 -16.99
CA LEU A 238 -3.76 -18.39 -16.65
C LEU A 238 -3.26 -16.94 -16.78
N GLY A 239 -4.03 -16.10 -17.45
CA GLY A 239 -3.74 -14.70 -17.71
C GLY A 239 -2.88 -14.44 -18.94
N ASN A 240 -2.36 -15.48 -19.61
CA ASN A 240 -1.46 -15.31 -20.76
C ASN A 240 -2.18 -14.80 -22.02
N ILE A 241 -3.51 -14.94 -22.07
CA ILE A 241 -4.35 -14.43 -23.16
C ILE A 241 -4.94 -13.08 -22.74
N GLY A 242 -5.40 -12.95 -21.50
CA GLY A 242 -6.15 -11.82 -20.98
C GLY A 242 -5.33 -10.60 -20.60
N VAL A 243 -4.03 -10.76 -20.29
CA VAL A 243 -3.16 -9.68 -19.83
C VAL A 243 -1.85 -9.67 -20.61
N ARG A 244 -1.56 -8.54 -21.25
CA ARG A 244 -0.34 -8.31 -22.02
C ARG A 244 0.55 -7.30 -21.32
N VAL A 245 1.73 -7.72 -20.88
CA VAL A 245 2.67 -6.85 -20.15
C VAL A 245 3.66 -6.19 -21.10
N THR A 246 3.75 -4.86 -21.07
CA THR A 246 4.73 -4.08 -21.83
C THR A 246 5.41 -3.03 -20.95
N GLY A 247 6.70 -2.76 -21.18
CA GLY A 247 7.48 -1.81 -20.35
C GLY A 247 8.95 -2.19 -20.25
N SER A 248 9.66 -1.64 -19.27
CA SER A 248 11.05 -2.00 -18.99
C SER A 248 11.18 -3.46 -18.51
N ASP A 249 12.37 -4.06 -18.63
CA ASP A 249 12.59 -5.44 -18.15
C ASP A 249 12.36 -5.59 -16.63
N PRO A 250 12.83 -4.67 -15.77
CA PRO A 250 12.52 -4.71 -14.34
C PRO A 250 11.01 -4.63 -14.07
N PHE A 251 10.29 -3.78 -14.80
CA PHE A 251 8.84 -3.68 -14.69
C PHE A 251 8.14 -4.97 -15.11
N ARG A 252 8.48 -5.52 -16.28
CA ARG A 252 7.90 -6.78 -16.78
C ARG A 252 8.11 -7.90 -15.77
N GLN A 253 9.29 -7.97 -15.16
CA GLN A 253 9.58 -8.95 -14.11
C GLN A 253 8.66 -8.75 -12.89
N ALA A 254 8.55 -7.53 -12.37
CA ALA A 254 7.69 -7.25 -11.22
C ALA A 254 6.20 -7.53 -11.50
N ALA A 255 5.71 -7.18 -12.69
CA ALA A 255 4.36 -7.49 -13.13
C ALA A 255 4.12 -9.00 -13.26
N GLN A 256 5.07 -9.74 -13.83
CA GLN A 256 4.97 -11.20 -13.93
C GLN A 256 5.02 -11.89 -12.57
N ASP A 257 5.85 -11.41 -11.64
CA ASP A 257 5.90 -11.95 -10.27
C ASP A 257 4.55 -11.72 -9.54
N ALA A 258 3.91 -10.56 -9.76
CA ALA A 258 2.58 -10.30 -9.22
C ALA A 258 1.52 -11.23 -9.83
N LEU A 259 1.50 -11.41 -11.16
CA LEU A 259 0.60 -12.34 -11.84
C LEU A 259 0.87 -13.80 -11.40
N GLU A 260 2.12 -14.19 -11.17
CA GLU A 260 2.47 -15.50 -10.64
C GLU A 260 1.86 -15.74 -9.26
N LEU A 261 1.92 -14.77 -8.34
CA LEU A 261 1.26 -14.88 -7.05
C LEU A 261 -0.27 -15.02 -7.19
N LEU A 262 -0.89 -14.28 -8.11
CA LEU A 262 -2.33 -14.41 -8.39
C LEU A 262 -2.68 -15.82 -8.89
N ARG A 263 -1.84 -16.46 -9.71
CA ARG A 263 -2.03 -17.85 -10.16
C ARG A 263 -1.97 -18.87 -9.02
N LYS A 264 -1.44 -18.51 -7.84
CA LYS A 264 -1.38 -19.39 -6.64
C LYS A 264 -2.61 -19.24 -5.72
N LEU A 265 -3.47 -18.27 -6.02
CA LEU A 265 -4.64 -17.91 -5.22
C LEU A 265 -5.93 -18.24 -5.98
N PRO A 266 -6.93 -18.89 -5.36
CA PRO A 266 -8.18 -19.23 -6.05
C PRO A 266 -8.91 -18.04 -6.67
N CYS A 267 -8.93 -16.89 -5.99
CA CYS A 267 -9.54 -15.67 -6.53
C CYS A 267 -8.77 -15.16 -7.76
N GLY A 268 -7.44 -15.16 -7.72
CA GLY A 268 -6.60 -14.78 -8.85
C GLY A 268 -6.73 -15.73 -10.03
N GLN A 269 -6.80 -17.04 -9.79
CA GLN A 269 -7.08 -18.02 -10.84
C GLN A 269 -8.42 -17.75 -11.54
N ALA A 270 -9.48 -17.50 -10.76
CA ALA A 270 -10.80 -17.19 -11.31
C ALA A 270 -10.81 -15.89 -12.14
N LEU A 271 -10.16 -14.83 -11.64
CA LEU A 271 -10.06 -13.56 -12.35
C LEU A 271 -9.25 -13.70 -13.65
N LEU A 272 -8.07 -14.31 -13.59
CA LEU A 272 -7.20 -14.49 -14.76
C LEU A 272 -7.86 -15.38 -15.83
N ALA A 273 -8.56 -16.45 -15.43
CA ALA A 273 -9.31 -17.29 -16.35
C ALA A 273 -10.47 -16.52 -17.03
N ALA A 274 -11.16 -15.65 -16.27
CA ALA A 274 -12.24 -14.83 -16.83
C ALA A 274 -11.72 -13.79 -17.83
N LEU A 275 -10.56 -13.18 -17.54
CA LEU A 275 -9.89 -12.26 -18.45
C LEU A 275 -9.41 -12.97 -19.72
N ASP A 276 -8.80 -14.16 -19.59
CA ASP A 276 -8.41 -14.99 -20.74
C ASP A 276 -9.61 -15.32 -21.64
N LYS A 277 -10.73 -15.73 -21.03
CA LYS A 277 -11.96 -16.03 -21.76
C LYS A 277 -12.47 -14.82 -22.53
N LYS A 278 -12.46 -13.64 -21.91
CA LYS A 278 -12.96 -12.41 -22.54
C LYS A 278 -12.04 -11.92 -23.65
N ALA A 279 -10.73 -11.88 -23.42
CA ALA A 279 -9.77 -11.51 -24.45
C ALA A 279 -9.73 -12.52 -25.61
N GLY A 280 -9.96 -13.81 -25.34
CA GLY A 280 -10.09 -14.82 -26.40
C GLY A 280 -11.34 -14.64 -27.28
N GLN A 281 -12.38 -13.96 -26.79
CA GLN A 281 -13.60 -13.64 -27.54
C GLN A 281 -13.46 -12.33 -28.31
N SER A 282 -12.91 -11.29 -27.68
CA SER A 282 -12.75 -9.96 -28.30
C SER A 282 -11.50 -9.84 -29.18
N GLY A 283 -10.50 -10.70 -28.98
CA GLY A 283 -9.17 -10.56 -29.58
C GLY A 283 -8.27 -9.54 -28.88
N THR A 284 -8.79 -8.77 -27.92
CA THR A 284 -8.07 -7.65 -27.28
C THR A 284 -7.87 -7.91 -25.78
N PRO A 285 -6.60 -8.06 -25.31
CA PRO A 285 -6.27 -8.20 -23.89
C PRO A 285 -6.22 -6.86 -23.17
N ILE A 286 -6.15 -6.90 -21.84
CA ILE A 286 -5.71 -5.74 -21.04
C ILE A 286 -4.22 -5.51 -21.27
N SER A 287 -3.85 -4.29 -21.68
CA SER A 287 -2.47 -3.84 -21.80
C SER A 287 -1.95 -3.36 -20.44
N LEU A 288 -1.11 -4.15 -19.79
CA LEU A 288 -0.47 -3.83 -18.52
C LEU A 288 0.85 -3.08 -18.80
N ILE A 289 0.87 -1.79 -18.50
CA ILE A 289 1.99 -0.88 -18.80
C ILE A 289 2.61 -0.32 -17.52
N GLU A 290 3.87 0.09 -17.63
CA GLU A 290 4.58 0.76 -16.54
C GLU A 290 3.95 2.13 -16.29
N ALA A 291 3.44 2.36 -15.08
CA ALA A 291 2.99 3.68 -14.68
C ALA A 291 4.19 4.63 -14.62
N SER A 292 4.00 5.90 -15.01
CA SER A 292 5.03 6.90 -14.74
C SER A 292 5.27 7.00 -13.22
N ARG A 293 6.49 7.39 -12.80
CA ARG A 293 6.93 7.33 -11.39
C ARG A 293 5.96 7.93 -10.36
N HIS A 294 5.12 8.89 -10.77
CA HIS A 294 4.19 9.62 -9.89
C HIS A 294 2.72 9.28 -10.15
N GLN A 295 2.45 8.33 -11.05
CA GLN A 295 1.10 7.85 -11.31
C GLN A 295 0.76 6.67 -10.42
N PHE A 296 -0.48 6.69 -9.97
CA PHE A 296 -1.13 5.60 -9.26
C PHE A 296 -1.41 4.44 -10.21
N THR A 297 -1.54 3.25 -9.64
CA THR A 297 -2.08 2.12 -10.40
C THR A 297 -3.52 2.43 -10.82
N THR A 298 -3.77 2.46 -12.13
CA THR A 298 -5.07 2.83 -12.69
C THR A 298 -5.41 1.97 -13.90
N TYR A 299 -6.70 1.74 -14.09
CA TYR A 299 -7.25 1.12 -15.28
C TYR A 299 -8.05 2.16 -16.08
N THR A 300 -7.85 2.16 -17.39
CA THR A 300 -8.59 2.95 -18.36
C THR A 300 -9.18 1.99 -19.39
N PRO A 301 -10.51 1.95 -19.56
CA PRO A 301 -11.14 1.17 -20.62
C PRO A 301 -10.65 1.54 -22.02
N SER A 302 -10.84 0.62 -22.98
CA SER A 302 -10.60 0.90 -24.40
C SER A 302 -11.49 2.05 -24.90
N ASP A 303 -10.95 2.87 -25.81
CA ASP A 303 -11.60 4.01 -26.46
C ASP A 303 -11.68 3.86 -27.99
N HIS A 304 -11.68 2.63 -28.51
CA HIS A 304 -11.77 2.38 -29.95
C HIS A 304 -13.10 2.85 -30.53
N GLU A 305 -13.12 3.35 -31.78
CA GLU A 305 -14.34 3.83 -32.47
C GLU A 305 -15.44 2.74 -32.56
N GLU A 306 -15.06 1.46 -32.62
CA GLU A 306 -16.01 0.33 -32.59
C GLU A 306 -16.64 0.10 -31.20
N ASP A 307 -16.07 0.72 -30.16
CA ASP A 307 -16.50 0.73 -28.76
C ASP A 307 -17.17 2.08 -28.39
N GLU A 308 -17.25 3.09 -29.28
CA GLU A 308 -17.62 4.49 -28.96
C GLU A 308 -19.10 4.78 -28.72
N ASP A 309 -20.01 3.84 -28.99
CA ASP A 309 -21.41 4.00 -28.64
C ASP A 309 -21.54 4.01 -27.09
N GLU A 310 -21.93 5.16 -26.53
CA GLU A 310 -21.91 5.41 -25.07
C GLU A 310 -22.67 4.33 -24.28
N GLY A 311 -22.01 3.69 -23.30
CA GLY A 311 -22.67 2.82 -22.29
C GLY A 311 -22.51 1.31 -22.47
N HIS A 312 -21.75 0.82 -23.44
CA HIS A 312 -21.60 -0.62 -23.72
C HIS A 312 -20.99 -1.49 -22.63
N PHE A 313 -20.45 -0.91 -21.56
CA PHE A 313 -19.80 -1.64 -20.48
C PHE A 313 -20.56 -1.55 -19.15
N ILE A 314 -21.57 -0.68 -19.09
CA ILE A 314 -22.44 -0.47 -17.93
C ILE A 314 -23.59 -1.46 -18.02
N ILE A 315 -24.01 -2.01 -16.89
CA ILE A 315 -25.21 -2.87 -16.84
C ILE A 315 -26.41 -2.10 -17.38
N ASP A 316 -27.18 -2.74 -18.25
CA ASP A 316 -28.41 -2.19 -18.81
C ASP A 316 -29.62 -2.93 -18.21
N GLU A 317 -30.47 -2.18 -17.50
CA GLU A 317 -31.65 -2.59 -16.72
C GLU A 317 -31.47 -3.74 -15.71
N ASN A 318 -31.01 -4.92 -16.15
CA ASN A 318 -30.65 -6.10 -15.35
C ASN A 318 -29.77 -7.11 -16.12
N GLN A 319 -29.22 -6.73 -17.28
CA GLN A 319 -28.37 -7.57 -18.11
C GLN A 319 -26.97 -6.98 -18.23
N SER A 320 -25.98 -7.86 -18.38
CA SER A 320 -24.65 -7.41 -18.78
C SER A 320 -24.74 -6.80 -20.17
N SER A 321 -24.12 -5.63 -20.36
CA SER A 321 -23.94 -5.07 -21.69
C SER A 321 -22.82 -5.80 -22.45
N TRP A 322 -22.46 -5.33 -23.64
CA TRP A 322 -21.54 -6.01 -24.56
C TRP A 322 -20.10 -6.07 -24.00
N GLY A 323 -19.73 -5.07 -23.22
CA GLY A 323 -18.40 -4.86 -22.67
C GLY A 323 -17.44 -4.22 -23.69
N TYR A 324 -16.33 -3.68 -23.19
CA TYR A 324 -15.26 -3.13 -24.01
C TYR A 324 -14.24 -4.18 -24.45
N SER A 325 -13.53 -3.87 -25.55
CA SER A 325 -12.39 -4.64 -26.02
C SER A 325 -11.12 -4.39 -25.18
N GLY A 326 -11.04 -4.98 -23.99
CA GLY A 326 -9.86 -4.84 -23.12
C GLY A 326 -9.71 -3.42 -22.56
N GLY A 327 -8.47 -2.91 -22.51
CA GLY A 327 -8.14 -1.58 -21.97
C GLY A 327 -6.68 -1.47 -21.54
N THR A 328 -6.29 -0.33 -20.96
CA THR A 328 -4.93 -0.07 -20.47
C THR A 328 -4.89 -0.02 -18.94
N LEU A 329 -4.00 -0.78 -18.33
CA LEU A 329 -3.72 -0.77 -16.89
C LEU A 329 -2.30 -0.24 -16.66
N ALA A 330 -2.17 0.99 -16.17
CA ALA A 330 -0.89 1.52 -15.73
C ALA A 330 -0.61 1.02 -14.30
N TYR A 331 0.46 0.26 -14.10
CA TYR A 331 0.81 -0.35 -12.81
C TYR A 331 2.08 0.25 -12.22
N ASN A 332 2.01 0.62 -10.94
CA ASN A 332 3.17 1.07 -10.17
C ASN A 332 3.52 0.02 -9.09
N PRO A 333 4.51 -0.86 -9.33
CA PRO A 333 4.89 -1.91 -8.37
C PRO A 333 5.56 -1.37 -7.10
N GLY A 334 5.98 -0.11 -7.09
CA GLY A 334 6.60 0.54 -5.94
C GLY A 334 5.64 1.44 -5.15
N TRP A 335 4.36 1.53 -5.52
CA TRP A 335 3.39 2.40 -4.85
C TRP A 335 2.69 1.67 -3.70
N SER A 336 2.72 2.24 -2.50
CA SER A 336 2.03 1.70 -1.33
C SER A 336 1.51 2.82 -0.41
N THR A 337 0.48 2.52 0.37
CA THR A 337 -0.09 3.44 1.37
C THR A 337 -0.18 2.75 2.73
N ALA A 338 -0.72 3.46 3.72
CA ALA A 338 -0.90 2.90 5.06
C ALA A 338 -1.88 1.71 5.03
N ALA A 339 -2.78 1.64 4.06
CA ALA A 339 -3.78 0.59 3.95
C ALA A 339 -3.56 -0.33 2.73
N GLN A 340 -2.72 0.06 1.77
CA GLN A 340 -2.70 -0.54 0.44
C GLN A 340 -1.31 -0.99 0.00
N LEU A 341 -1.26 -2.20 -0.57
CA LEU A 341 -0.09 -2.78 -1.21
C LEU A 341 -0.24 -2.69 -2.74
N PRO A 342 0.86 -2.56 -3.51
CA PRO A 342 0.79 -2.46 -4.98
C PRO A 342 0.02 -3.62 -5.62
N LEU A 343 0.16 -4.83 -5.06
CA LEU A 343 -0.56 -6.03 -5.49
C LEU A 343 -2.09 -5.88 -5.38
N LEU A 344 -2.58 -5.22 -4.33
CA LEU A 344 -4.01 -5.01 -4.10
C LEU A 344 -4.59 -4.05 -5.13
N ASP A 345 -3.86 -3.00 -5.51
CA ASP A 345 -4.31 -2.10 -6.58
C ASP A 345 -4.28 -2.75 -7.95
N LEU A 346 -3.22 -3.51 -8.25
CA LEU A 346 -3.17 -4.28 -9.49
C LEU A 346 -4.40 -5.16 -9.61
N TYR A 347 -4.72 -5.90 -8.54
CA TYR A 347 -5.88 -6.78 -8.52
C TYR A 347 -7.20 -6.03 -8.68
N ARG A 348 -7.38 -4.94 -7.93
CA ARG A 348 -8.58 -4.09 -8.03
C ARG A 348 -8.75 -3.55 -9.44
N CYS A 349 -7.68 -3.06 -10.07
CA CYS A 349 -7.71 -2.57 -11.45
C CYS A 349 -7.96 -3.69 -12.46
N LEU A 350 -7.45 -4.91 -12.26
CA LEU A 350 -7.84 -6.07 -13.07
C LEU A 350 -9.32 -6.44 -12.90
N CYS A 351 -9.90 -6.29 -11.71
CA CYS A 351 -11.34 -6.46 -11.48
C CYS A 351 -12.16 -5.39 -12.21
N GLN A 352 -11.68 -4.14 -12.25
CA GLN A 352 -12.29 -3.07 -13.05
C GLN A 352 -12.23 -3.39 -14.54
N GLY A 353 -11.09 -3.89 -15.02
CA GLY A 353 -10.94 -4.37 -16.39
C GLY A 353 -11.87 -5.53 -16.73
N TRP A 354 -12.01 -6.50 -15.82
CA TRP A 354 -13.01 -7.56 -15.98
C TRP A 354 -14.42 -6.99 -16.11
N ASN A 355 -14.85 -6.12 -15.18
CA ASN A 355 -16.18 -5.48 -15.23
C ASN A 355 -16.43 -4.77 -16.56
N SER A 356 -15.42 -4.05 -17.04
CA SER A 356 -15.44 -3.32 -18.31
C SER A 356 -15.59 -4.28 -19.49
N MET A 357 -14.83 -5.37 -19.56
CA MET A 357 -14.92 -6.38 -20.63
C MET A 357 -16.15 -7.29 -20.53
N SER A 358 -16.75 -7.42 -19.34
CA SER A 358 -17.97 -8.21 -19.14
C SER A 358 -19.25 -7.41 -19.26
N GLY A 359 -19.19 -6.09 -19.41
CA GLY A 359 -20.38 -5.25 -19.44
C GLY A 359 -21.12 -5.22 -18.11
N THR A 360 -20.40 -5.35 -16.99
CA THR A 360 -20.97 -5.46 -15.64
C THR A 360 -20.60 -4.29 -14.74
N VAL A 361 -20.21 -3.14 -15.30
CA VAL A 361 -19.94 -1.95 -14.48
C VAL A 361 -21.24 -1.41 -13.89
N PHE A 362 -21.22 -1.16 -12.59
CA PHE A 362 -22.33 -0.51 -11.90
C PHE A 362 -22.38 0.98 -12.25
N PRO A 363 -23.54 1.51 -12.70
CA PRO A 363 -23.66 2.92 -13.09
C PRO A 363 -23.57 3.86 -11.90
N GLY A 364 -23.09 5.08 -12.14
CA GLY A 364 -23.19 6.19 -11.20
C GLY A 364 -22.30 6.07 -9.95
N GLN A 365 -22.74 6.71 -8.88
CA GLN A 365 -22.00 6.87 -7.63
C GLN A 365 -22.91 6.50 -6.45
N THR A 366 -22.33 5.97 -5.37
CA THR A 366 -23.01 5.76 -4.07
C THR A 366 -22.45 6.75 -3.05
N GLU A 367 -23.31 7.32 -2.20
CA GLU A 367 -22.86 8.16 -1.09
C GLU A 367 -22.25 7.32 0.03
N VAL A 368 -21.01 7.64 0.41
CA VAL A 368 -20.30 6.96 1.49
C VAL A 368 -20.02 7.93 2.63
N GLN A 369 -20.19 7.46 3.86
CA GLN A 369 -19.90 8.24 5.06
C GLN A 369 -18.39 8.33 5.30
N GLY A 370 -17.84 9.55 5.27
CA GLY A 370 -16.46 9.87 5.63
C GLY A 370 -16.33 10.57 6.98
N LYS A 371 -15.07 10.81 7.38
CA LYS A 371 -14.76 11.60 8.59
C LYS A 371 -15.37 13.01 8.56
N ASN A 372 -15.51 13.61 7.37
CA ASN A 372 -15.99 14.97 7.16
C ASN A 372 -17.43 15.02 6.59
N GLY A 373 -18.20 13.93 6.73
CA GLY A 373 -19.55 13.79 6.20
C GLY A 373 -19.64 12.87 4.98
N ALA A 374 -20.85 12.78 4.41
CA ALA A 374 -21.12 11.97 3.22
C ALA A 374 -20.47 12.57 1.97
N TYR A 375 -19.96 11.72 1.09
CA TYR A 375 -19.43 12.12 -0.21
C TYR A 375 -19.69 11.03 -1.26
N PRO A 376 -19.89 11.40 -2.54
CA PRO A 376 -20.15 10.42 -3.59
C PRO A 376 -18.87 9.69 -4.00
N VAL A 377 -18.99 8.38 -4.26
CA VAL A 377 -17.91 7.52 -4.75
C VAL A 377 -18.40 6.70 -5.94
N ASP A 378 -17.59 6.61 -6.99
CA ASP A 378 -17.90 5.81 -8.18
C ASP A 378 -18.19 4.36 -7.84
N ASN A 379 -19.32 3.86 -8.35
CA ASN A 379 -19.75 2.50 -8.08
C ASN A 379 -18.77 1.46 -8.62
N LEU A 380 -18.08 1.74 -9.73
CA LEU A 380 -16.98 0.89 -10.23
C LEU A 380 -15.87 0.68 -9.18
N LEU A 381 -15.51 1.74 -8.43
CA LEU A 381 -14.50 1.63 -7.39
C LEU A 381 -15.02 0.77 -6.23
N LEU A 382 -16.20 1.07 -5.71
CA LEU A 382 -16.80 0.32 -4.60
C LEU A 382 -17.00 -1.16 -4.96
N GLN A 383 -17.55 -1.42 -6.15
CA GLN A 383 -17.78 -2.74 -6.71
C GLN A 383 -16.47 -3.54 -6.83
N SER A 384 -15.38 -2.91 -7.29
CA SER A 384 -14.07 -3.58 -7.42
C SER A 384 -13.34 -3.74 -6.09
N ILE A 385 -13.61 -2.92 -5.08
CA ILE A 385 -13.11 -3.13 -3.72
C ILE A 385 -13.85 -4.31 -3.05
N GLY A 386 -15.13 -4.51 -3.34
CA GLY A 386 -16.00 -5.41 -2.58
C GLY A 386 -16.81 -4.67 -1.51
N LEU A 387 -17.06 -3.37 -1.70
CA LEU A 387 -17.94 -2.56 -0.87
C LEU A 387 -19.34 -2.50 -1.49
N PRO A 388 -20.40 -2.42 -0.66
CA PRO A 388 -21.77 -2.35 -1.14
C PRO A 388 -22.04 -1.03 -1.88
N THR A 389 -22.84 -1.11 -2.94
CA THR A 389 -23.41 0.03 -3.67
C THR A 389 -24.95 -0.02 -3.62
N ASP A 390 -25.58 1.03 -4.17
CA ASP A 390 -27.04 1.05 -4.37
C ASP A 390 -27.49 0.21 -5.59
N CYS A 391 -26.55 -0.23 -6.44
CA CYS A 391 -26.84 -1.08 -7.60
C CYS A 391 -26.85 -2.57 -7.20
N ARG A 392 -27.63 -3.38 -7.92
CA ARG A 392 -27.63 -4.85 -7.73
C ARG A 392 -27.56 -5.59 -9.06
N PHE A 393 -26.83 -6.69 -9.09
CA PHE A 393 -26.69 -7.53 -10.29
C PHE A 393 -26.41 -9.00 -9.93
N THR A 394 -26.90 -9.95 -10.74
CA THR A 394 -26.82 -11.38 -10.41
C THR A 394 -25.55 -12.07 -10.91
N PHE A 395 -24.82 -11.48 -11.86
CA PHE A 395 -23.65 -12.09 -12.51
C PHE A 395 -23.93 -13.51 -13.07
N GLY A 396 -25.16 -13.75 -13.52
CA GLY A 396 -25.62 -15.05 -14.01
C GLY A 396 -25.99 -16.06 -12.92
N GLY A 397 -25.97 -15.66 -11.64
CA GLY A 397 -26.46 -16.46 -10.51
C GLY A 397 -27.93 -16.19 -10.15
N SER A 398 -28.40 -16.80 -9.08
CA SER A 398 -29.78 -16.63 -8.57
C SER A 398 -29.95 -15.49 -7.57
N THR A 399 -28.85 -14.91 -7.07
CA THR A 399 -28.86 -13.88 -6.03
C THR A 399 -28.23 -12.61 -6.55
N ALA A 400 -28.96 -11.49 -6.49
CA ALA A 400 -28.43 -10.19 -6.86
C ALA A 400 -27.47 -9.67 -5.79
N LEU A 401 -26.24 -9.38 -6.18
CA LEU A 401 -25.18 -8.81 -5.35
C LEU A 401 -25.10 -7.30 -5.56
N ASN A 402 -24.74 -6.57 -4.51
CA ASN A 402 -24.50 -5.12 -4.57
C ASN A 402 -23.00 -4.78 -4.60
N THR A 403 -22.19 -5.73 -5.05
CA THR A 403 -20.77 -5.61 -5.34
C THR A 403 -20.39 -6.79 -6.26
N ASN A 404 -19.12 -6.89 -6.67
CA ASN A 404 -18.67 -8.04 -7.46
C ASN A 404 -18.76 -9.36 -6.67
N PRO A 405 -18.85 -10.52 -7.35
CA PRO A 405 -18.66 -11.79 -6.67
C PRO A 405 -17.30 -11.80 -5.95
N PRO A 406 -17.14 -12.48 -4.80
CA PRO A 406 -15.95 -12.32 -3.95
C PRO A 406 -14.61 -12.50 -4.68
N ALA A 407 -14.52 -13.44 -5.61
CA ALA A 407 -13.31 -13.66 -6.42
C ALA A 407 -12.91 -12.45 -7.29
N PHE A 408 -13.81 -11.53 -7.58
CA PHE A 408 -13.61 -10.36 -8.45
C PHE A 408 -13.59 -9.05 -7.64
N THR A 409 -13.06 -9.10 -6.40
CA THR A 409 -12.95 -7.95 -5.49
C THR A 409 -11.59 -7.88 -4.82
N GLU A 410 -11.10 -6.67 -4.51
CA GLU A 410 -9.92 -6.47 -3.64
C GLU A 410 -10.09 -7.17 -2.29
N ASN A 411 -11.27 -7.11 -1.68
CA ASN A 411 -11.57 -7.79 -0.42
C ASN A 411 -11.48 -9.32 -0.51
N GLY A 412 -11.80 -9.90 -1.66
CA GLY A 412 -11.56 -11.32 -1.91
C GLY A 412 -10.08 -11.67 -1.91
N LEU A 413 -9.23 -10.82 -2.51
CA LEU A 413 -7.77 -10.99 -2.45
C LEU A 413 -7.24 -10.78 -1.03
N ARG A 414 -7.70 -9.74 -0.32
CA ARG A 414 -7.35 -9.50 1.09
C ARG A 414 -7.68 -10.71 1.95
N GLN A 415 -8.87 -11.29 1.79
CA GLN A 415 -9.27 -12.50 2.51
C GLN A 415 -8.39 -13.70 2.15
N ALA A 416 -8.09 -13.92 0.86
CA ALA A 416 -7.20 -14.99 0.41
C ALA A 416 -5.78 -14.86 0.97
N LEU A 417 -5.35 -13.61 1.23
CA LEU A 417 -4.12 -13.26 1.91
C LEU A 417 -4.29 -13.09 3.43
N GLN A 418 -5.43 -13.42 4.05
CA GLN A 418 -5.62 -13.22 5.51
C GLN A 418 -5.33 -11.78 6.01
N LEU A 419 -5.55 -10.79 5.16
CA LEU A 419 -5.43 -9.37 5.50
C LEU A 419 -6.77 -8.82 5.99
N GLU A 420 -6.73 -7.71 6.72
CA GLU A 420 -7.95 -6.99 7.09
C GLU A 420 -8.68 -6.50 5.83
N LEU A 421 -10.00 -6.68 5.83
CA LEU A 421 -10.87 -6.24 4.75
C LEU A 421 -10.92 -4.72 4.73
N ARG A 422 -10.94 -4.15 3.53
CA ARG A 422 -11.18 -2.74 3.32
C ARG A 422 -12.67 -2.46 3.56
N THR A 423 -12.95 -1.57 4.51
CA THR A 423 -14.32 -1.18 4.90
C THR A 423 -14.70 0.22 4.41
N GLN A 424 -13.76 0.96 3.81
CA GLN A 424 -13.96 2.31 3.28
C GLN A 424 -13.21 2.49 1.95
N PRO A 425 -13.65 3.41 1.07
CA PRO A 425 -13.18 3.52 -0.31
C PRO A 425 -11.79 4.12 -0.47
#